data_AF-A0AA88YK75-F1
#
_entry.id   AF-A0AA88YK75-F1
#
_cell.length_a   1.000
_cell.length_b   1.000
_cell.length_c   1.000
_cell.angle_alpha   90.00
_cell.angle_beta   90.00
_cell.angle_gamma   90.00
#
_symmetry.space_group_name_H-M   'P 1'
#
loop_
_entity.id
_entity.type
_entity.pdbx_description
1 polymer ?
#
loop_
_entity_poly.entity_id
_entity_poly.type
_entity_poly.pdbx_seq_one_letter_code
_entity_poly.pdbx_strand_id
1 'polypeptide(L)'
;FSYIPMVESIKQFLDNDHIARMVFQTPKYSTVDGFLLDIIDGSVFKDHEIFCAFETSLQLLLYYDDVEICNPLGKKAGTHKIGVFYYSIANMPKVYRSRLPCIRLLSIVKRKVMNEYGIKHVLERINTDLIELSQGINIMINGEEKLVKGAVIAFIWGHSCNS
;
A
#
# COMPACT_ATOMS: atom_id res chain seq x y z
N PHE A 1 5.34 6.82 -17.32
CA PHE A 1 4.93 7.10 -15.93
C PHE A 1 6.18 7.08 -15.06
N SER A 2 6.12 7.64 -13.84
CA SER A 2 7.20 7.47 -12.86
C SER A 2 6.79 6.37 -11.89
N TYR A 3 7.72 5.48 -11.53
CA TYR A 3 7.48 4.35 -10.64
C TYR A 3 8.56 4.32 -9.56
N ILE A 4 8.15 4.12 -8.31
CA ILE A 4 9.04 3.91 -7.19
C ILE A 4 9.04 2.41 -6.89
N PRO A 5 10.19 1.72 -7.00
CA PRO A 5 10.29 0.29 -6.70
C PRO A 5 9.75 -0.03 -5.30
N MET A 6 8.69 -0.83 -5.23
CA MET A 6 7.94 -1.04 -4.00
C MET A 6 8.77 -1.82 -2.99
N VAL A 7 9.43 -2.88 -3.45
CA VAL A 7 10.22 -3.79 -2.61
C VAL A 7 11.36 -3.04 -1.93
N GLU A 8 12.11 -2.23 -2.67
CA GLU A 8 13.21 -1.41 -2.17
C GLU A 8 12.69 -0.32 -1.23
N SER A 9 11.55 0.29 -1.55
CA SER A 9 10.90 1.28 -0.69
C SER A 9 10.42 0.68 0.64
N ILE A 10 9.93 -0.56 0.64
CA ILE A 10 9.56 -1.33 1.84
C ILE A 10 10.82 -1.67 2.64
N LYS A 11 11.87 -2.19 2.01
CA LYS A 11 13.16 -2.49 2.65
C LYS A 11 13.71 -1.27 3.38
N GLN A 12 13.77 -0.12 2.70
CA GLN A 12 14.21 1.14 3.30
C GLN A 12 13.33 1.60 4.47
N PHE A 13 12.02 1.38 4.39
CA PHE A 13 11.10 1.76 5.47
C PHE A 13 11.28 0.90 6.72
N LEU A 14 11.53 -0.40 6.52
CA LEU A 14 11.72 -1.38 7.59
C LEU A 14 13.16 -1.45 8.11
N ASP A 15 14.11 -0.82 7.43
CA ASP A 15 15.49 -0.62 7.92
C ASP A 15 15.54 0.22 9.21
N ASN A 16 14.47 0.98 9.50
CA ASN A 16 14.31 1.64 10.78
C ASN A 16 13.76 0.67 11.84
N ASP A 17 14.59 0.28 12.81
CA ASP A 17 14.23 -0.65 13.89
C ASP A 17 12.98 -0.23 14.68
N HIS A 18 12.73 1.06 14.87
CA HIS A 18 11.51 1.50 15.54
C HIS A 18 10.27 1.21 14.70
N ILE A 19 10.35 1.43 13.39
CA ILE A 19 9.27 1.12 12.44
C ILE A 19 9.08 -0.38 12.32
N ALA A 20 10.16 -1.15 12.17
CA ALA A 20 10.09 -2.60 12.09
C ALA A 20 9.43 -3.22 13.34
N ARG A 21 9.79 -2.74 14.54
CA ARG A 21 9.13 -3.18 15.78
C ARG A 21 7.64 -2.84 15.79
N MET A 22 7.26 -1.63 15.37
CA MET A 22 5.84 -1.28 15.26
C MET A 22 5.08 -2.17 14.25
N VAL A 23 5.71 -2.53 13.13
CA VAL A 23 5.11 -3.39 12.10
C VAL A 23 4.98 -4.84 12.56
N PHE A 24 6.02 -5.41 13.17
CA PHE A 24 6.08 -6.86 13.42
C PHE A 24 5.75 -7.27 14.87
N GLN A 25 5.85 -6.36 15.84
CA GLN A 25 5.73 -6.69 17.27
C GLN A 25 4.54 -6.03 17.97
N THR A 26 3.76 -5.20 17.28
CA THR A 26 2.56 -4.61 17.88
C THR A 26 1.53 -5.71 18.18
N PRO A 27 0.99 -5.78 19.41
CA PRO A 27 -0.06 -6.74 19.75
C PRO A 27 -1.23 -6.62 18.78
N LYS A 28 -1.56 -7.75 18.14
CA LYS A 28 -2.76 -7.89 17.31
C LYS A 28 -3.94 -7.99 18.27
N TYR A 29 -4.66 -6.88 18.49
CA TYR A 29 -5.90 -6.90 19.26
C TYR A 29 -6.94 -7.72 18.51
N SER A 30 -7.36 -8.83 19.10
CA SER A 30 -8.48 -9.63 18.63
C SER A 30 -9.81 -9.09 19.16
N THR A 31 -10.88 -9.38 18.42
CA THR A 31 -12.28 -9.06 18.73
C THR A 31 -12.60 -9.04 20.23
N VAL A 32 -13.17 -7.94 20.71
CA VAL A 32 -13.83 -7.85 22.02
C VAL A 32 -15.33 -7.95 21.75
N ASP A 33 -16.01 -8.87 22.45
CA ASP A 33 -17.48 -8.97 22.50
C ASP A 33 -18.21 -8.98 21.15
N GLY A 34 -17.71 -9.74 20.17
CA GLY A 34 -18.37 -9.90 18.86
C GLY A 34 -18.19 -8.73 17.89
N PHE A 35 -17.40 -7.71 18.23
CA PHE A 35 -17.08 -6.59 17.34
C PHE A 35 -15.75 -6.80 16.61
N LEU A 36 -15.74 -6.43 15.32
CA LEU A 36 -14.51 -6.32 14.52
C LEU A 36 -13.78 -5.04 14.92
N LEU A 37 -12.53 -5.16 15.37
CA LEU A 37 -11.72 -4.04 15.83
C LEU A 37 -10.68 -3.63 14.78
N ASP A 38 -10.16 -4.59 14.02
CA ASP A 38 -9.11 -4.38 13.03
C ASP A 38 -9.39 -5.19 11.75
N ILE A 39 -8.68 -4.85 10.67
CA ILE A 39 -8.74 -5.54 9.38
C ILE A 39 -8.40 -7.03 9.50
N ILE A 40 -7.56 -7.38 10.47
CA ILE A 40 -7.19 -8.77 10.78
C ILE A 40 -8.34 -9.60 11.37
N ASP A 41 -9.40 -8.96 11.87
CA ASP A 41 -10.57 -9.67 12.39
C ASP A 41 -11.50 -10.15 11.26
N GLY A 42 -11.37 -9.59 10.06
CA GLY A 42 -12.17 -9.93 8.89
C GLY A 42 -11.79 -11.29 8.27
N SER A 43 -12.76 -11.95 7.63
CA SER A 43 -12.55 -13.24 6.95
C SER A 43 -11.50 -13.17 5.85
N VAL A 44 -11.46 -12.06 5.09
CA VAL A 44 -10.45 -11.83 4.04
C VAL A 44 -9.02 -12.01 4.58
N PHE A 45 -8.75 -11.60 5.81
CA PHE A 45 -7.45 -11.80 6.42
C PHE A 45 -7.28 -13.25 6.91
N LYS A 46 -8.28 -13.79 7.60
CA LYS A 46 -8.27 -15.12 8.22
C LYS A 46 -8.24 -16.29 7.24
N ASP A 47 -8.69 -16.09 6.01
CA ASP A 47 -8.74 -17.13 4.98
C ASP A 47 -7.59 -17.02 3.98
N HIS A 48 -6.74 -15.99 4.09
CA HIS A 48 -5.67 -15.74 3.13
C HIS A 48 -4.39 -16.51 3.47
N GLU A 49 -3.90 -17.30 2.51
CA GLU A 49 -2.77 -18.22 2.68
C GLU A 49 -1.51 -17.55 3.28
N ILE A 50 -1.11 -16.39 2.74
CA ILE A 50 0.07 -15.67 3.24
C ILE A 50 -0.12 -15.12 4.66
N PHE A 51 -1.29 -14.56 4.98
CA PHE A 51 -1.53 -13.90 6.25
C PHE A 51 -1.65 -14.89 7.41
N CYS A 52 -2.17 -16.08 7.13
CA CYS A 52 -2.30 -17.16 8.12
C CYS A 52 -1.02 -17.98 8.28
N ALA A 53 -0.24 -18.17 7.21
CA ALA A 53 0.96 -19.00 7.26
C ALA A 53 2.22 -18.25 7.74
N PHE A 54 2.28 -16.93 7.62
CA PHE A 54 3.49 -16.15 7.93
C PHE A 54 3.19 -15.05 8.96
N GLU A 55 3.70 -15.20 10.18
CA GLU A 55 3.49 -14.21 11.25
C GLU A 55 4.00 -12.81 10.87
N THR A 56 5.09 -12.76 10.10
CA THR A 56 5.74 -11.56 9.54
C THR A 56 5.10 -11.08 8.23
N SER A 57 3.89 -11.54 7.86
CA SER A 57 3.25 -11.11 6.63
C SER A 57 2.94 -9.61 6.63
N LEU A 58 3.44 -8.89 5.61
CA LEU A 58 3.08 -7.50 5.35
C LEU A 58 1.71 -7.40 4.71
N GLN A 59 0.92 -6.50 5.27
CA GLN A 59 -0.45 -6.19 4.91
C GLN A 59 -0.45 -4.90 4.10
N LEU A 60 -0.65 -4.97 2.79
CA LEU A 60 -0.62 -3.79 1.94
C LEU A 60 -2.03 -3.27 1.67
N LEU A 61 -2.20 -1.96 1.86
CA LEU A 61 -3.37 -1.22 1.38
C LEU A 61 -2.92 -0.35 0.21
N LEU A 62 -3.47 -0.62 -0.97
CA LEU A 62 -3.22 0.16 -2.17
C LEU A 62 -4.30 1.22 -2.34
N TYR A 63 -3.91 2.38 -2.84
CA TYR A 63 -4.81 3.48 -3.12
C TYR A 63 -4.51 4.09 -4.48
N TYR A 64 -5.54 4.56 -5.16
CA TYR A 64 -5.42 5.41 -6.33
C TYR A 64 -6.25 6.67 -6.17
N ASP A 65 -5.66 7.81 -6.55
CA ASP A 65 -6.34 9.10 -6.59
C ASP A 65 -6.00 9.89 -7.87
N ASP A 66 -6.93 10.72 -8.33
CA ASP A 66 -6.73 11.68 -9.40
C ASP A 66 -6.50 13.08 -8.82
N VAL A 67 -5.26 13.55 -8.87
CA VAL A 67 -4.89 14.88 -8.36
C VAL A 67 -4.86 15.88 -9.50
N GLU A 68 -5.52 17.03 -9.32
CA GLU A 68 -5.42 18.17 -10.22
C GLU A 68 -4.31 19.13 -9.77
N ILE A 69 -3.30 19.34 -10.62
CA ILE A 69 -2.11 20.14 -10.26
C ILE A 69 -2.36 21.65 -10.42
N CYS A 70 -3.38 22.04 -11.18
CA CYS A 70 -3.70 23.45 -11.46
C CYS A 70 -4.92 23.92 -10.68
N ASN A 71 -5.08 25.26 -10.59
CA ASN A 71 -6.23 25.88 -9.91
C ASN A 71 -7.55 25.31 -10.45
N PRO A 72 -8.29 24.52 -9.65
CA PRO A 72 -9.50 23.82 -10.10
C PRO A 72 -10.66 24.78 -10.43
N LEU A 73 -10.51 26.07 -10.15
CA LEU A 73 -11.52 27.12 -10.36
C LEU A 73 -11.25 28.01 -11.59
N GLY A 74 -10.13 27.82 -12.32
CA GLY A 74 -9.76 28.65 -13.46
C GLY A 74 -10.25 28.13 -14.82
N LYS A 75 -10.16 28.95 -15.88
CA LYS A 75 -10.51 28.60 -17.28
C LYS A 75 -9.77 27.38 -17.88
N LYS A 76 -8.81 26.80 -17.14
CA LYS A 76 -8.04 25.59 -17.52
C LYS A 76 -8.29 24.41 -16.56
N ALA A 77 -9.32 24.46 -15.73
CA ALA A 77 -9.70 23.35 -14.85
C ALA A 77 -9.84 22.05 -15.66
N GLY A 78 -9.29 20.95 -15.14
CA GLY A 78 -9.29 19.61 -15.74
C GLY A 78 -8.18 19.32 -16.76
N THR A 79 -7.35 20.29 -17.15
CA THR A 79 -6.32 20.06 -18.20
C THR A 79 -5.04 19.35 -17.72
N HIS A 80 -4.74 19.42 -16.43
CA HIS A 80 -3.51 18.88 -15.83
C HIS A 80 -3.81 17.94 -14.65
N LYS A 81 -4.55 16.86 -14.92
CA LYS A 81 -4.76 15.78 -13.96
C LYS A 81 -3.63 14.74 -14.01
N ILE A 82 -3.20 14.29 -12.84
CA ILE A 82 -2.31 13.14 -12.67
C ILE A 82 -3.02 12.06 -11.87
N GLY A 83 -2.86 10.82 -12.28
CA GLY A 83 -3.20 9.66 -11.45
C GLY A 83 -2.02 9.31 -10.57
N VAL A 84 -2.30 9.08 -9.29
CA VAL A 84 -1.28 8.74 -8.30
C VAL A 84 -1.67 7.45 -7.60
N PHE A 85 -0.72 6.53 -7.54
CA PHE A 85 -0.84 5.28 -6.80
C PHE A 85 -0.03 5.38 -5.53
N TYR A 86 -0.62 4.93 -4.43
CA TYR A 86 0.00 4.88 -3.11
C TYR A 86 -0.13 3.48 -2.51
N TYR A 87 0.68 3.23 -1.50
CA TYR A 87 0.50 2.10 -0.61
C TYR A 87 0.75 2.47 0.85
N SER A 88 0.12 1.74 1.76
CA SER A 88 0.37 1.80 3.20
C SER A 88 0.55 0.39 3.75
N ILE A 89 1.37 0.27 4.79
CA ILE A 89 1.55 -0.99 5.53
C ILE A 89 0.56 -1.01 6.70
N ALA A 90 -0.51 -1.81 6.57
CA ALA A 90 -1.58 -1.93 7.55
C ALA A 90 -1.14 -2.64 8.84
N ASN A 91 0.04 -3.25 8.87
CA ASN A 91 0.61 -3.76 10.12
C ASN A 91 0.90 -2.64 11.14
N MET A 92 1.12 -1.40 10.68
CA MET A 92 1.36 -0.27 11.58
C MET A 92 0.22 -0.10 12.60
N PRO A 93 0.48 0.35 13.83
CA PRO A 93 -0.58 0.59 14.81
C PRO A 93 -1.66 1.55 14.26
N LYS A 94 -2.93 1.28 14.59
CA LYS A 94 -4.11 2.03 14.11
C LYS A 94 -3.94 3.56 14.18
N VAL A 95 -3.35 4.06 15.26
CA VAL A 95 -3.12 5.49 15.53
C VAL A 95 -2.15 6.17 14.54
N TYR A 96 -1.38 5.38 13.78
CA TYR A 96 -0.41 5.87 12.80
C TYR A 96 -0.83 5.60 11.35
N ARG A 97 -1.67 4.59 11.08
CA ARG A 97 -1.99 4.13 9.71
C ARG A 97 -2.44 5.24 8.76
N SER A 98 -3.24 6.19 9.25
CA SER A 98 -3.76 7.30 8.44
C SER A 98 -2.86 8.54 8.40
N ARG A 99 -1.69 8.50 9.04
CA ARG A 99 -0.75 9.63 9.00
C ARG A 99 -0.03 9.64 7.66
N LEU A 100 0.16 10.84 7.09
CA LEU A 100 0.85 11.03 5.81
C LEU A 100 2.20 10.28 5.68
N PRO A 101 3.07 10.20 6.71
CA PRO A 101 4.32 9.44 6.60
C PRO A 101 4.15 7.92 6.39
N CYS A 102 2.96 7.38 6.68
CA CYS A 102 2.62 5.97 6.47
C CYS A 102 1.97 5.72 5.09
N ILE A 103 1.77 6.76 4.28
CA ILE A 103 1.29 6.68 2.91
C ILE A 103 2.48 6.90 1.98
N ARG A 104 2.88 5.85 1.27
CA ARG A 104 4.07 5.85 0.42
C ARG A 104 3.65 5.92 -1.04
N LEU A 105 4.34 6.75 -1.80
CA LEU A 105 4.12 6.89 -3.23
C LEU A 105 4.63 5.65 -3.98
N LEU A 106 3.82 5.17 -4.94
CA LEU A 106 4.14 4.02 -5.77
C LEU A 106 4.33 4.41 -7.24
N SER A 107 3.41 5.22 -7.77
CA SER A 107 3.51 5.69 -9.15
C SER A 107 2.79 7.02 -9.37
N ILE A 108 3.33 7.83 -10.28
CA ILE A 108 2.68 9.02 -10.82
C ILE A 108 2.58 8.89 -12.33
N VAL A 109 1.40 9.15 -12.87
CA VAL A 109 1.14 9.09 -14.30
C VAL A 109 0.24 10.24 -14.73
N LYS A 110 0.60 10.93 -15.82
CA LYS A 110 -0.26 11.95 -16.43
C LYS A 110 -1.54 11.29 -16.92
N ARG A 111 -2.70 11.86 -16.59
CA ARG A 111 -3.98 11.24 -16.97
C ARG A 111 -4.16 11.12 -18.48
N LYS A 112 -3.63 12.07 -19.25
CA LYS A 112 -3.59 11.99 -20.72
C LYS A 112 -2.86 10.74 -21.21
N VAL A 113 -1.68 10.46 -20.65
CA VAL A 113 -0.89 9.26 -20.99
C VAL A 113 -1.63 7.99 -20.57
N MET A 114 -2.27 7.99 -19.40
CA MET A 114 -3.06 6.84 -18.95
C MET A 114 -4.28 6.58 -19.85
N ASN A 115 -4.95 7.62 -20.35
CA ASN A 115 -6.08 7.47 -21.26
C ASN A 115 -5.63 6.96 -22.64
N GLU A 116 -4.43 7.34 -23.09
CA GLU A 116 -3.88 6.96 -24.41
C GLU A 116 -3.29 5.54 -24.41
N TYR A 117 -2.53 5.18 -23.38
CA TYR A 117 -1.79 3.91 -23.31
C TYR A 117 -2.40 2.90 -22.32
N GLY A 118 -3.45 3.29 -21.60
CA GLY A 118 -4.09 2.48 -20.57
C GLY A 118 -3.33 2.47 -19.24
N ILE A 119 -4.07 2.15 -18.17
CA ILE A 119 -3.53 1.99 -16.82
C ILE A 119 -2.77 0.66 -16.63
N LYS A 120 -2.96 -0.28 -17.57
CA LYS A 120 -2.48 -1.66 -17.50
C LYS A 120 -0.98 -1.74 -17.23
N HIS A 121 -0.16 -0.95 -17.93
CA HIS A 121 1.29 -0.98 -17.77
C HIS A 121 1.77 -0.55 -16.37
N VAL A 122 1.04 0.36 -15.72
CA VAL A 122 1.34 0.74 -14.34
C VAL A 122 0.99 -0.41 -13.39
N LEU A 123 -0.18 -1.02 -13.58
CA LEU A 123 -0.62 -2.16 -12.77
C LEU A 123 0.26 -3.41 -12.97
N GLU A 124 0.74 -3.67 -14.19
CA GLU A 124 1.67 -4.75 -14.49
C GLU A 124 2.98 -4.58 -13.69
N ARG A 125 3.55 -3.36 -13.67
CA ARG A 125 4.76 -3.09 -12.90
C ARG A 125 4.54 -3.24 -11.39
N ILE A 126 3.41 -2.75 -10.88
CA ILE A 126 3.01 -2.95 -9.47
C ILE A 126 2.88 -4.44 -9.15
N ASN A 127 2.22 -5.19 -10.04
CA ASN A 127 1.98 -6.61 -9.85
C ASN A 127 3.28 -7.42 -9.83
N THR A 128 4.30 -7.04 -10.61
CA THR A 128 5.64 -7.65 -10.54
C THR A 128 6.22 -7.56 -9.12
N ASP A 129 6.18 -6.38 -8.49
CA ASP A 129 6.70 -6.22 -7.12
C ASP A 129 5.83 -6.96 -6.09
N LEU A 130 4.50 -7.00 -6.30
CA LEU A 130 3.60 -7.76 -5.43
C LEU A 130 3.86 -9.26 -5.51
N ILE A 131 4.14 -9.80 -6.70
CA ILE A 131 4.52 -11.21 -6.88
C ILE A 131 5.83 -11.49 -6.15
N GLU A 132 6.86 -10.65 -6.32
CA GLU A 132 8.12 -10.78 -5.60
C GLU A 132 7.90 -10.78 -4.07
N LEU A 133 7.14 -9.81 -3.56
CA LEU A 133 6.81 -9.73 -2.14
C LEU A 133 6.01 -10.96 -1.65
N SER A 134 5.12 -11.52 -2.47
CA SER A 134 4.34 -12.72 -2.12
C SER A 134 5.19 -13.99 -2.04
N GLN A 135 6.23 -14.07 -2.88
CA GLN A 135 7.20 -15.17 -2.87
C GLN A 135 8.14 -15.07 -1.67
N GLY A 136 8.44 -13.84 -1.25
CA GLY A 136 9.19 -13.50 -0.05
C GLY A 136 10.47 -12.76 -0.37
N ILE A 137 10.76 -11.73 0.43
CA ILE A 137 11.95 -10.90 0.32
C ILE A 137 12.72 -10.95 1.63
N ASN A 138 14.05 -10.94 1.54
CA ASN A 138 14.90 -10.82 2.72
C ASN A 138 15.01 -9.36 3.16
N ILE A 139 14.82 -9.12 4.46
CA ILE A 139 14.91 -7.82 5.09
C ILE A 139 15.72 -7.95 6.38
N MET A 140 16.65 -7.03 6.63
CA MET A 140 17.34 -6.91 7.91
C MET A 140 16.42 -6.24 8.93
N ILE A 141 16.11 -6.93 10.02
CA ILE A 141 15.28 -6.41 11.11
C ILE A 141 16.02 -6.64 12.43
N ASN A 142 16.38 -5.57 13.15
CA ASN A 142 17.18 -5.64 14.38
C ASN A 142 18.49 -6.45 14.22
N GLY A 143 19.15 -6.34 13.07
CA GLY A 143 20.40 -7.06 12.78
C GLY A 143 20.25 -8.54 12.39
N GLU A 144 19.01 -9.05 12.26
CA GLU A 144 18.72 -10.41 11.79
C GLU A 144 18.08 -10.36 10.40
N GLU A 145 18.55 -11.19 9.45
CA GLU A 145 17.90 -11.34 8.16
C GLU A 145 16.62 -12.17 8.32
N LYS A 146 15.48 -11.60 7.95
CA LYS A 146 14.18 -12.28 8.00
C LYS A 146 13.57 -12.37 6.61
N LEU A 147 13.02 -13.54 6.30
CA LEU A 147 12.15 -13.71 5.16
C LEU A 147 10.79 -13.08 5.47
N VAL A 148 10.44 -12.04 4.72
CA VAL A 148 9.19 -11.31 4.85
C VAL A 148 8.37 -11.53 3.59
N LYS A 149 7.14 -11.98 3.77
CA LYS A 149 6.15 -12.06 2.69
C LYS A 149 5.12 -10.97 2.83
N GLY A 150 4.35 -10.70 1.79
CA GLY A 150 3.23 -9.78 1.88
C GLY A 150 2.19 -9.99 0.82
N ALA A 151 1.01 -9.43 1.08
CA ALA A 151 -0.10 -9.44 0.14
C ALA A 151 -0.95 -8.17 0.29
N VAL A 152 -1.73 -7.88 -0.75
CA VAL A 152 -2.67 -6.76 -0.75
C VAL A 152 -3.94 -7.17 -0.02
N ILE A 153 -4.31 -6.44 1.02
CA ILE A 153 -5.60 -6.63 1.69
C ILE A 153 -6.71 -5.94 0.91
N ALA A 154 -6.46 -4.71 0.47
CA ALA A 154 -7.44 -3.95 -0.28
C ALA A 154 -6.75 -3.03 -1.29
N PHE A 155 -7.41 -2.85 -2.42
CA PHE A 155 -7.10 -1.79 -3.36
C PHE A 155 -8.30 -0.84 -3.45
N ILE A 156 -8.11 0.37 -2.93
CA ILE A 156 -9.16 1.37 -2.83
C ILE A 156 -9.01 2.35 -3.99
N TRP A 157 -10.10 2.46 -4.75
CA TRP A 157 -10.19 3.34 -5.90
C TRP A 157 -11.43 4.22 -5.77
N GLY A 158 -11.21 5.53 -5.62
CA GLY A 158 -12.29 6.51 -5.60
C GLY A 158 -12.61 6.97 -7.01
N HIS A 159 -13.78 6.62 -7.54
CA HIS A 159 -14.30 7.30 -8.72
C HIS A 159 -14.85 8.66 -8.27
N SER A 160 -14.19 9.75 -8.66
CA SER A 160 -14.87 11.05 -8.63
C SER A 160 -15.95 11.02 -9.71
N CYS A 161 -17.18 10.63 -9.34
CA CYS A 161 -18.36 10.82 -10.17
C CYS A 161 -18.67 12.31 -10.24
N ASN A 162 -18.10 13.01 -11.21
CA ASN A 162 -18.71 14.24 -11.71
C ASN A 162 -19.59 13.85 -12.90
N SER A 163 -20.88 13.65 -12.60
CA SER A 163 -22.00 13.76 -13.53
C SER A 163 -22.08 15.17 -14.12
#